data_AF-A0A2N0B3K2-F1
#
_entry.id   AF-A0A2N0B3K2-F1
#
_cell.length_a   1.000
_cell.length_b   1.000
_cell.length_c   1.000
_cell.angle_alpha   90.00
_cell.angle_beta   90.00
_cell.angle_gamma   90.00
#
_symmetry.space_group_name_H-M   'P 1'
#
loop_
_entity.id
_entity.type
_entity.pdbx_description
1 polymer ?
#
loop_
_entity_poly.entity_id
_entity_poly.type
_entity_poly.pdbx_seq_one_letter_code
_entity_poly.pdbx_strand_id
1 'polypeptide(L)' 'GRVLLLDLSSTTHIDSSGLAVLISTQARLMKEAKGALIVYSIPQSIAKIFELTRLDKLISMMIDLDAAADKALTY' A
#
# COMPACT_ATOMS: atom_id res chain seq x y z
N GLY A 1 15.75 2.90 -1.19
CA GLY A 1 14.85 4.04 -1.45
C GLY A 1 14.20 4.51 -0.15
N ARG A 2 13.26 5.47 -0.18
CA ARG A 2 12.37 5.73 0.97
C ARG A 2 11.14 4.81 0.86
N VAL A 3 10.92 3.95 1.84
CA VAL A 3 9.78 3.04 1.86
C VAL A 3 8.83 3.44 2.98
N LEU A 4 7.54 3.54 2.67
CA LEU A 4 6.48 3.76 3.66
C LEU A 4 5.70 2.45 3.85
N LEU A 5 5.66 1.97 5.09
CA LEU A 5 4.87 0.81 5.48
C LEU A 5 3.57 1.29 6.12
N LEU A 6 2.43 0.84 5.60
CA LEU A 6 1.10 1.23 6.08
C LEU A 6 0.31 0.00 6.55
N ASP A 7 0.04 -0.05 7.86
CA ASP A 7 -0.85 -1.05 8.46
C ASP A 7 -2.32 -0.68 8.24
N LEU A 8 -3.11 -1.59 7.67
CA LEU A 8 -4.56 -1.43 7.53
C LEU A 8 -5.39 -2.34 8.46
N SER A 9 -4.76 -3.04 9.42
CA SER A 9 -5.41 -4.02 10.30
C SER A 9 -6.68 -3.51 10.99
N SER A 10 -6.72 -2.23 11.34
CA SER A 10 -7.84 -1.57 12.02
C SER A 10 -8.76 -0.77 11.08
N THR A 11 -8.57 -0.86 9.76
CA THR A 11 -9.33 -0.07 8.78
C THR A 11 -10.65 -0.74 8.44
N THR A 12 -11.76 -0.12 8.81
CA THR A 12 -13.11 -0.67 8.55
C THR A 12 -13.75 -0.15 7.27
N HIS A 13 -13.29 1.00 6.77
CA HIS A 13 -13.84 1.65 5.58
C HIS A 13 -12.76 2.42 4.81
N ILE A 14 -12.91 2.51 3.50
CA ILE A 14 -12.12 3.40 2.63
C ILE A 14 -13.04 3.97 1.55
N ASP A 15 -12.87 5.26 1.26
CA ASP A 15 -13.59 5.97 0.21
C ASP A 15 -12.66 6.34 -0.96
N SER A 16 -13.21 7.06 -1.95
CA SER A 16 -12.44 7.51 -3.12
C SER A 16 -11.28 8.44 -2.77
N SER A 17 -11.39 9.23 -1.69
CA SER A 17 -10.33 10.14 -1.25
C SER A 17 -9.15 9.37 -0.66
N GLY A 18 -9.41 8.34 0.14
CA GLY A 18 -8.39 7.43 0.66
C GLY A 18 -7.61 6.75 -0.47
N LEU A 19 -8.31 6.23 -1.48
CA LEU A 19 -7.67 5.63 -2.66
C LEU A 19 -6.77 6.64 -3.41
N ALA A 20 -7.24 7.87 -3.59
CA ALA A 20 -6.47 8.93 -4.26
C ALA A 20 -5.18 9.28 -3.49
N VAL A 21 -5.22 9.29 -2.15
CA VAL A 21 -4.04 9.50 -1.30
C VAL A 21 -3.03 8.37 -1.47
N LEU A 22 -3.47 7.11 -1.49
CA LEU A 22 -2.56 5.97 -1.69
C LEU A 22 -1.85 6.03 -3.06
N ILE A 23 -2.59 6.34 -4.12
CA ILE A 23 -2.04 6.48 -5.49
C ILE A 23 -1.02 7.61 -5.55
N SER A 24 -1.40 8.80 -5.08
CA SER A 24 -0.53 9.99 -5.15
C SER A 24 0.73 9.81 -4.29
N THR A 25 0.62 9.15 -3.14
CA THR A 25 1.76 8.79 -2.28
C THR A 25 2.72 7.85 -3.00
N GLN A 26 2.21 6.76 -3.59
CA GLN A 26 3.03 5.83 -4.37
C GLN A 26 3.74 6.54 -5.53
N ALA A 27 3.01 7.33 -6.31
CA ALA A 27 3.58 8.08 -7.44
C ALA A 27 4.68 9.06 -7.00
N ARG A 28 4.51 9.72 -5.85
CA ARG A 28 5.50 10.63 -5.28
C ARG A 28 6.76 9.87 -4.81
N LEU A 29 6.60 8.77 -4.09
CA LEU A 29 7.72 7.96 -3.60
C LEU A 29 8.57 7.38 -4.75
N MET A 30 7.91 6.93 -5.82
CA MET A 30 8.61 6.46 -7.02
C MET A 30 9.43 7.57 -7.69
N LYS A 31 8.90 8.80 -7.78
CA LYS A 31 9.59 9.95 -8.38
C LYS A 31 10.76 10.47 -7.54
N GLU A 32 10.60 10.53 -6.22
CA GLU A 32 11.55 11.23 -5.35
C GLU A 32 12.73 10.36 -4.87
N ALA A 33 12.64 9.03 -4.88
CA ALA A 33 13.65 8.22 -4.18
C ALA A 33 13.80 6.74 -4.60
N LYS A 34 13.29 6.32 -5.77
CA LYS A 34 13.05 4.88 -6.05
C LYS A 34 12.30 4.22 -4.88
N GLY A 35 11.45 4.98 -4.21
CA GLY A 35 10.72 4.57 -3.03
C GLY A 35 9.47 3.80 -3.37
N ALA A 36 8.80 3.28 -2.34
CA ALA A 36 7.53 2.58 -2.49
C ALA A 36 6.66 2.73 -1.25
N LEU A 37 5.35 2.69 -1.48
CA LEU A 37 4.33 2.42 -0.50
C LEU A 37 4.09 0.91 -0.47
N ILE A 38 4.18 0.32 0.72
CA ILE A 38 3.82 -1.07 0.99
C ILE A 38 2.69 -1.05 2.01
N VAL A 39 1.60 -1.71 1.70
CA VAL A 39 0.42 -1.83 2.56
C VAL A 39 0.36 -3.24 3.10
N TYR A 40 0.01 -3.42 4.37
CA TYR A 40 -0.08 -4.76 4.96
C TYR A 40 -1.28 -4.93 5.90
N SER A 41 -1.56 -6.19 6.24
CA SER A 41 -2.68 -6.58 7.11
C SER A 41 -4.04 -6.01 6.65
N ILE A 42 -4.29 -6.09 5.34
CA ILE A 42 -5.46 -5.51 4.69
C ILE A 42 -6.71 -6.34 5.00
N PRO A 43 -7.77 -5.76 5.60
CA PRO A 43 -9.03 -6.47 5.81
C PRO A 43 -9.67 -6.88 4.49
N GLN A 44 -10.32 -8.05 4.45
CA GLN A 44 -10.86 -8.63 3.21
C GLN A 44 -11.82 -7.68 2.45
N SER A 45 -12.62 -6.90 3.17
CA SER A 45 -13.52 -5.89 2.58
C SER A 45 -12.76 -4.81 1.81
N ILE A 46 -11.63 -4.34 2.36
CA ILE A 46 -10.76 -3.33 1.74
C ILE A 46 -9.94 -3.95 0.60
N ALA A 47 -9.43 -5.17 0.77
CA ALA A 47 -8.71 -5.89 -0.26
C ALA A 47 -9.56 -6.04 -1.54
N LYS A 48 -10.87 -6.30 -1.39
CA LYS A 48 -11.77 -6.39 -2.54
C LYS A 48 -11.91 -5.07 -3.30
N ILE A 49 -11.96 -3.95 -2.59
CA ILE A 49 -11.97 -2.62 -3.21
C ILE A 49 -10.69 -2.43 -4.02
N PHE A 50 -9.53 -2.77 -3.45
CA PHE A 50 -8.24 -2.65 -4.13
C PHE A 50 -8.14 -3.48 -5.41
N GLU A 51 -8.63 -4.73 -5.39
CA GLU A 51 -8.72 -5.58 -6.60
C GLU A 51 -9.58 -4.93 -7.68
N LEU A 52 -10.78 -4.45 -7.32
CA LEU A 52 -11.72 -3.84 -8.26
C LEU A 52 -11.15 -2.56 -8.88
N THR A 53 -10.38 -1.80 -8.11
CA THR A 53 -9.72 -0.57 -8.57
C THR A 53 -8.34 -0.81 -9.18
N ARG A 54 -7.87 -2.06 -9.26
CA ARG A 54 -6.53 -2.46 -9.73
C ARG A 54 -5.37 -1.86 -8.96
N LEU A 55 -5.60 -1.45 -7.71
CA LEU A 55 -4.54 -0.91 -6.84
C LEU A 55 -3.55 -1.99 -6.42
N ASP A 56 -3.99 -3.25 -6.39
CA ASP A 56 -3.16 -4.44 -6.17
C ASP A 56 -2.04 -4.60 -7.22
N LYS A 57 -2.16 -3.94 -8.37
CA LYS A 57 -1.12 -3.90 -9.42
C LYS A 57 -0.16 -2.72 -9.28
N LEU A 58 -0.55 -1.68 -8.55
CA LEU A 58 0.19 -0.42 -8.45
C LEU A 58 0.98 -0.31 -7.15
N ILE A 59 0.47 -0.92 -6.07
CA ILE A 59 0.98 -0.80 -4.71
C ILE A 59 1.32 -2.20 -4.20
N SER A 60 2.46 -2.35 -3.53
CA SER A 60 2.84 -3.63 -2.93
C SER A 60 1.95 -3.92 -1.73
N MET A 61 1.39 -5.13 -1.68
CA MET A 61 0.50 -5.57 -0.60
C MET A 61 1.08 -6.82 0.06
N MET A 62 1.18 -6.81 1.38
CA MET A 62 1.77 -7.88 2.19
C MET A 62 0.80 -8.37 3.25
N ILE A 63 1.03 -9.58 3.75
CA ILE A 63 0.14 -10.20 4.74
C ILE A 63 0.32 -9.58 6.13
N ASP A 64 1.54 -9.24 6.50
CA ASP A 64 1.92 -8.71 7.82
C ASP A 64 3.14 -7.78 7.75
N LEU A 65 3.57 -7.30 8.92
CA LEU A 65 4.71 -6.40 9.07
C LEU A 65 6.03 -7.07 8.64
N ASP A 66 6.22 -8.34 8.97
CA ASP A 66 7.48 -9.03 8.67
C ASP A 66 7.67 -9.16 7.15
N ALA A 67 6.66 -9.61 6.42
CA ALA A 67 6.68 -9.66 4.96
C ALA A 67 6.84 -8.27 4.33
N ALA A 68 6.24 -7.24 4.93
CA ALA A 68 6.38 -5.85 4.49
C ALA A 68 7.82 -5.32 4.70
N ALA A 69 8.44 -5.64 5.83
CA ALA A 69 9.81 -5.27 6.14
C ALA A 69 10.81 -5.98 5.20
N ASP A 70 10.62 -7.28 4.97
CA ASP A 70 11.45 -8.05 4.03
C ASP A 70 11.37 -7.46 2.61
N LYS A 71 10.15 -7.09 2.17
CA LYS A 71 9.98 -6.43 0.87
C LYS A 71 10.64 -5.06 0.83
N ALA A 72 10.59 -4.29 1.91
CA ALA A 72 11.20 -2.96 1.98
C ALA A 72 12.71 -2.99 1.72
N LEU A 73 13.41 -4.06 2.12
CA LEU A 73 14.84 -4.24 1.87
C LEU A 73 15.20 -4.37 0.38
N THR A 74 14.21 -4.58 -0.50
CA THR A 74 14.41 -4.69 -1.95
C THR A 74 14.42 -3.35 -2.69
N TYR A 75 14.20 -2.23 -2.00
CA TYR A 75 14.10 -0.86 -2.57
C TYR A 75 15.25 0.04 -2.16
#